data_AF-A0A2D9CBS6-F1
#
_entry.id   AF-A0A2D9CBS6-F1
#
_cell.length_a   1.000
_cell.length_b   1.000
_cell.length_c   1.000
_cell.angle_alpha   90.00
_cell.angle_beta   90.00
_cell.angle_gamma   90.00
#
_symmetry.space_group_name_H-M   'P 1'
#
loop_
_entity.id
_entity.type
_entity.pdbx_description
1 polymer ?
#
loop_
_entity_poly.entity_id
_entity_poly.type
_entity_poly.pdbx_seq_one_letter_code
_entity_poly.pdbx_strand_id
1 'polypeptide(L)'
;MARKKEDKIKPIPPVGRFGGARVLQRRIGRSETLAQNKEAVATELIAMGTARITDIIDLHTGAVKPMEDIPDEALASIKKVTVSEHGTTIEMFDKVSVLRVLAKASGLLDVEKNVDKPSIIGINMKGPEITTTYEADDG
;
A
#
# COMPACT_ATOMS: atom_id res chain seq x y z
N MET A 1 16.89 49.34 -40.58
CA MET A 1 15.77 48.40 -40.37
C MET A 1 16.35 47.07 -39.89
N ALA A 2 16.37 46.80 -38.58
CA ALA A 2 16.86 45.53 -38.02
C ALA A 2 15.66 44.69 -37.55
N ARG A 3 15.52 43.46 -38.04
CA ARG A 3 14.44 42.54 -37.64
C ARG A 3 14.72 41.97 -36.26
N LYS A 4 13.76 42.13 -35.34
CA LYS A 4 13.75 41.51 -34.00
C LYS A 4 13.54 39.99 -34.16
N LYS A 5 14.44 39.17 -33.58
CA LYS A 5 14.29 37.71 -33.55
C LYS A 5 13.16 37.36 -32.57
N GLU A 6 12.22 36.53 -33.02
CA GLU A 6 11.16 35.96 -32.18
C GLU A 6 11.72 34.88 -31.25
N ASP A 7 11.39 34.97 -29.97
CA ASP A 7 11.76 33.99 -28.97
C ASP A 7 10.95 32.70 -29.17
N LYS A 8 11.61 31.64 -29.66
CA LYS A 8 11.00 30.32 -29.80
C LYS A 8 10.71 29.75 -28.42
N ILE A 9 9.43 29.54 -28.11
CA ILE A 9 8.97 28.82 -26.91
C ILE A 9 9.62 27.43 -26.91
N LYS A 10 10.44 27.14 -25.90
CA LYS A 10 11.07 25.82 -25.75
C LYS A 10 9.97 24.79 -25.45
N PRO A 11 9.88 23.67 -26.20
CA PRO A 11 8.90 22.64 -25.93
C PRO A 11 9.20 22.01 -24.56
N ILE A 12 8.22 22.07 -23.66
CA ILE A 12 8.33 21.42 -22.35
C ILE A 12 8.42 19.91 -22.62
N PRO A 13 9.46 19.21 -22.13
CA PRO A 13 9.62 17.79 -22.39
C PRO A 13 8.44 17.01 -21.79
N PRO A 14 7.93 15.97 -22.46
CA PRO A 14 6.79 15.20 -21.97
C PRO A 14 7.15 14.55 -20.63
N VAL A 15 6.40 14.94 -19.60
CA VAL A 15 6.51 14.48 -18.19
C VAL A 15 6.45 12.96 -18.01
N GLY A 16 6.09 12.19 -19.05
CA GLY A 16 6.00 10.73 -19.00
C GLY A 16 7.32 9.96 -18.92
N ARG A 17 8.48 10.61 -19.15
CA ARG A 17 9.80 9.93 -19.14
C ARG A 17 10.55 9.97 -17.81
N PHE A 18 10.06 10.72 -16.82
CA PHE A 18 10.69 10.76 -15.50
C PHE A 18 10.06 9.70 -14.58
N GLY A 19 10.89 8.79 -14.04
CA GLY A 19 10.45 7.68 -13.18
C GLY A 19 9.60 8.09 -11.96
N GLY A 20 9.66 9.36 -11.55
CA GLY A 20 8.85 9.93 -10.46
C GLY A 20 7.47 10.48 -10.87
N ALA A 21 7.28 10.88 -12.13
CA ALA A 21 6.03 11.52 -12.57
C ALA A 21 4.83 10.55 -12.54
N ARG A 22 5.06 9.27 -12.87
CA ARG A 22 4.04 8.20 -12.73
C ARG A 22 3.64 7.95 -11.26
N VAL A 23 4.58 8.12 -10.32
CA VAL A 23 4.32 7.91 -8.89
C VAL A 23 3.52 9.09 -8.33
N LEU A 24 3.84 10.31 -8.75
CA LEU A 24 3.11 11.53 -8.41
C LEU A 24 1.69 11.51 -9.00
N GLN A 25 1.53 11.16 -10.28
CA GLN A 25 0.20 11.01 -10.90
C GLN A 25 -0.66 9.95 -10.19
N ARG A 26 -0.07 8.82 -9.75
CA ARG A 26 -0.77 7.80 -8.96
C ARG A 26 -1.23 8.29 -7.59
N ARG A 27 -0.50 9.22 -6.96
CA ARG A 27 -0.92 9.83 -5.68
C ARG A 27 -2.06 10.83 -5.89
N ILE A 28 -2.02 11.59 -6.98
CA ILE A 28 -3.02 12.61 -7.34
C ILE A 28 -4.36 11.96 -7.74
N GLY A 29 -4.35 10.75 -8.32
CA GLY A 29 -5.57 10.02 -8.70
C GLY A 29 -6.34 9.37 -7.54
N ARG A 30 -5.97 9.58 -6.27
CA ARG A 30 -6.74 9.07 -5.13
C ARG A 30 -7.83 10.07 -4.77
N SER A 31 -9.05 9.59 -4.56
CA SER A 31 -10.18 10.41 -4.12
C SER A 31 -9.80 11.17 -2.83
N GLU A 32 -9.89 12.50 -2.86
CA GLU A 32 -9.60 13.35 -1.69
C GLU A 32 -10.47 12.95 -0.48
N THR A 33 -11.71 12.53 -0.74
CA THR A 33 -12.66 12.04 0.26
C THR A 33 -12.16 10.79 0.98
N LEU A 34 -11.50 9.86 0.29
CA LEU A 34 -10.94 8.65 0.91
C LEU A 34 -9.66 8.96 1.67
N ALA A 35 -8.89 9.94 1.20
CA ALA A 35 -7.69 10.38 1.90
C ALA A 35 -8.00 11.08 3.23
N GLN A 36 -9.13 11.79 3.30
CA GLN A 36 -9.62 12.43 4.52
C GLN A 36 -10.25 11.43 5.50
N ASN A 37 -10.89 10.36 4.99
CA ASN A 37 -11.60 9.37 5.81
C ASN A 37 -10.83 8.06 6.05
N LYS A 38 -9.50 8.10 6.04
CA LYS A 38 -8.68 6.88 6.17
C LYS A 38 -8.97 6.09 7.46
N GLU A 39 -9.15 6.81 8.57
CA GLU A 39 -9.44 6.19 9.87
C GLU A 39 -10.81 5.51 9.89
N ALA A 40 -11.83 6.15 9.30
CA ALA A 40 -13.16 5.55 9.17
C ALA A 40 -13.11 4.29 8.30
N VAL A 41 -12.40 4.34 7.17
CA VAL A 41 -12.22 3.16 6.29
C VAL A 41 -11.44 2.05 6.99
N ALA A 42 -10.40 2.38 7.78
CA ALA A 42 -9.65 1.40 8.53
C ALA A 42 -10.50 0.73 9.62
N THR A 43 -11.31 1.51 10.33
CA THR A 43 -12.24 1.02 11.36
C THR A 43 -13.24 0.04 10.76
N GLU A 44 -13.84 0.38 9.62
CA GLU A 44 -14.77 -0.51 8.88
C GLU A 44 -14.08 -1.81 8.41
N LEU A 45 -12.85 -1.72 7.90
CA LEU A 45 -12.09 -2.92 7.49
C LEU A 45 -11.80 -3.84 8.68
N ILE A 46 -11.47 -3.28 9.84
CA ILE A 46 -11.24 -4.05 11.06
C ILE A 46 -12.54 -4.69 11.52
N ALA A 47 -13.64 -3.92 11.62
CA ALA A 47 -14.97 -4.40 12.00
C ALA A 47 -15.41 -5.61 11.15
N MET A 48 -15.32 -5.51 9.82
CA MET A 48 -15.64 -6.62 8.92
C MET A 48 -14.72 -7.84 9.11
N GLY A 49 -13.44 -7.61 9.40
CA GLY A 49 -12.46 -8.68 9.62
C GLY A 49 -12.65 -9.42 10.94
N THR A 50 -13.12 -8.75 11.98
CA THR A 50 -13.22 -9.29 13.35
C THR A 50 -14.63 -9.75 13.74
N ALA A 51 -15.68 -9.24 13.08
CA ALA A 51 -17.06 -9.63 13.36
C ALA A 51 -17.26 -11.15 13.28
N ARG A 52 -18.11 -11.73 14.13
CA ARG A 52 -18.43 -13.16 14.12
C ARG A 52 -19.93 -13.38 13.95
N ILE A 53 -20.30 -14.52 13.36
CA ILE A 53 -21.72 -14.88 13.21
C ILE A 53 -22.41 -15.06 14.57
N THR A 54 -21.65 -15.44 15.61
CA THR A 54 -22.10 -15.54 17.01
C THR A 54 -22.51 -14.21 17.63
N ASP A 55 -22.03 -13.10 17.05
CA ASP A 55 -22.38 -11.76 17.51
C ASP A 55 -23.80 -11.40 17.04
N ILE A 56 -24.31 -12.10 16.01
CA ILE A 56 -25.61 -11.87 15.37
C ILE A 56 -26.63 -12.97 15.71
N ILE A 57 -26.19 -14.23 15.77
CA ILE A 57 -27.05 -15.41 15.96
C ILE A 57 -26.67 -16.11 17.27
N ASP A 58 -27.69 -16.51 18.02
CA ASP A 58 -27.52 -17.45 19.12
C ASP A 58 -27.42 -18.89 18.57
N LEU A 59 -26.27 -19.52 18.77
CA LEU A 59 -26.01 -20.88 18.26
C LEU A 59 -26.79 -21.98 18.98
N HIS A 60 -27.33 -21.74 20.19
CA HIS A 60 -28.15 -22.73 20.88
C HIS A 60 -29.58 -22.75 20.36
N THR A 61 -30.15 -21.57 20.11
CA THR A 61 -31.54 -21.41 19.68
C THR A 61 -31.68 -21.29 18.16
N GLY A 62 -30.60 -20.93 17.46
CA GLY A 62 -30.63 -20.58 16.03
C GLY A 62 -31.31 -19.25 15.75
N ALA A 63 -31.71 -18.49 16.78
CA ALA A 63 -32.40 -17.23 16.64
C ALA A 63 -31.43 -16.06 16.41
N VAL A 64 -31.87 -15.09 15.61
CA VAL A 64 -31.17 -13.81 15.46
C VAL A 64 -31.39 -13.00 16.74
N LYS A 65 -30.32 -12.44 17.29
CA LYS A 65 -30.39 -11.60 18.48
C LYS A 65 -31.18 -10.32 18.19
N PRO A 66 -31.77 -9.68 19.22
CA PRO A 66 -32.33 -8.35 19.11
C PRO A 66 -31.27 -7.38 18.57
N MET A 67 -31.69 -6.39 17.78
CA MET A 67 -30.76 -5.45 17.14
C MET A 67 -29.95 -4.64 18.16
N GLU A 68 -30.50 -4.42 19.36
CA GLU A 68 -29.85 -3.72 20.48
C GLU A 68 -28.67 -4.51 21.08
N ASP A 69 -28.70 -5.85 20.96
CA ASP A 69 -27.66 -6.74 21.48
C ASP A 69 -26.59 -7.07 20.43
N ILE A 70 -26.79 -6.65 19.18
CA ILE A 70 -25.84 -6.87 18.09
C ILE A 70 -24.89 -5.67 18.04
N PRO A 71 -23.57 -5.87 18.18
CA PRO A 71 -22.62 -4.78 18.10
C PRO A 71 -22.56 -4.16 16.70
N ASP A 72 -22.32 -2.86 16.63
CA ASP A 72 -22.31 -2.08 15.38
C ASP A 72 -21.32 -2.65 14.34
N GLU A 73 -20.17 -3.17 14.80
CA GLU A 73 -19.18 -3.80 13.93
C GLU A 73 -19.73 -5.05 13.24
N ALA A 74 -20.57 -5.82 13.94
CA ALA A 74 -21.21 -6.99 13.38
C ALA A 74 -22.31 -6.59 12.39
N LEU A 75 -23.07 -5.53 12.67
CA LEU A 75 -24.07 -4.99 11.73
C LEU A 75 -23.42 -4.53 10.43
N ALA A 76 -22.29 -3.81 10.50
CA ALA A 76 -21.54 -3.36 9.33
C ALA A 76 -21.03 -4.53 8.46
N SER A 77 -20.81 -5.70 9.06
CA SER A 77 -20.32 -6.90 8.36
C SER A 77 -21.40 -7.69 7.60
N ILE A 78 -22.69 -7.31 7.73
CA ILE A 78 -23.80 -7.99 7.07
C ILE A 78 -23.91 -7.51 5.62
N LYS A 79 -23.82 -8.45 4.69
CA LYS A 79 -23.98 -8.20 3.25
C LYS A 79 -25.44 -8.26 2.82
N LYS A 80 -26.20 -9.23 3.34
CA LYS A 80 -27.60 -9.46 2.97
C LYS A 80 -28.36 -10.12 4.10
N VAL A 81 -29.58 -9.64 4.35
CA VAL A 81 -30.57 -10.29 5.22
C VAL A 81 -31.76 -10.69 4.35
N THR A 82 -32.19 -11.95 4.46
CA THR A 82 -33.39 -12.45 3.79
C THR A 82 -34.32 -13.03 4.84
N VAL A 83 -35.51 -12.45 4.97
CA VAL A 83 -36.56 -12.94 5.86
C VAL A 83 -37.51 -13.80 5.03
N SER A 84 -37.69 -15.06 5.43
CA SER A 84 -38.55 -16.03 4.75
C SER A 84 -39.46 -16.74 5.75
N GLU A 85 -40.48 -17.45 5.26
CA GLU A 85 -41.37 -18.27 6.11
C GLU A 85 -40.63 -19.36 6.90
N HIS A 86 -39.47 -19.81 6.39
CA HIS A 86 -38.64 -20.83 7.02
C HIS A 86 -37.58 -20.26 7.98
N GLY A 87 -37.51 -18.93 8.13
CA GLY A 87 -36.57 -18.26 9.00
C GLY A 87 -35.79 -17.13 8.33
N THR A 88 -34.81 -16.60 9.07
CA THR A 88 -33.97 -15.49 8.63
C THR A 88 -32.60 -16.00 8.20
N THR A 89 -32.25 -15.77 6.94
CA THR A 89 -30.92 -16.09 6.39
C THR A 89 -30.07 -14.83 6.38
N ILE A 90 -28.88 -14.89 6.98
CA ILE A 90 -27.92 -13.80 7.06
C ILE A 90 -26.65 -14.19 6.30
N GLU A 91 -26.27 -13.36 5.33
CA GLU A 91 -25.03 -13.49 4.57
C GLU A 91 -24.05 -12.39 5.03
N MET A 92 -22.85 -12.78 5.47
CA MET A 92 -21.77 -11.85 5.83
C MET A 92 -20.86 -11.56 4.63
N PHE A 93 -20.13 -10.44 4.65
CA PHE A 93 -19.10 -10.17 3.66
C PHE A 93 -17.94 -11.19 3.68
N ASP A 94 -17.22 -11.29 2.55
CA ASP A 94 -16.05 -12.15 2.44
C ASP A 94 -14.88 -11.66 3.32
N LYS A 95 -14.66 -12.37 4.42
CA LYS A 95 -13.60 -12.07 5.38
C LYS A 95 -12.21 -12.36 4.85
N VAL A 96 -12.05 -13.34 3.96
CA VAL A 96 -10.71 -13.74 3.49
C VAL A 96 -10.07 -12.61 2.69
N SER A 97 -10.87 -11.95 1.85
CA SER A 97 -10.43 -10.78 1.09
C SER A 97 -10.03 -9.61 2.00
N VAL A 98 -10.86 -9.28 3.01
CA VAL A 98 -10.58 -8.20 3.97
C VAL A 98 -9.33 -8.49 4.79
N LEU A 99 -9.23 -9.70 5.36
CA LEU A 99 -8.08 -10.13 6.17
C LEU A 99 -6.78 -10.13 5.35
N ARG A 100 -6.83 -10.46 4.06
CA ARG A 100 -5.65 -10.38 3.19
C ARG A 100 -5.18 -8.94 2.97
N VAL A 101 -6.12 -8.00 2.85
CA VAL A 101 -5.80 -6.56 2.74
C VAL A 101 -5.16 -6.08 4.05
N LEU A 102 -5.74 -6.44 5.20
CA LEU A 102 -5.19 -6.08 6.51
C LEU A 102 -3.81 -6.71 6.75
N ALA A 103 -3.63 -8.00 6.44
CA ALA A 103 -2.36 -8.71 6.59
C ALA A 103 -1.25 -8.13 5.69
N LYS A 104 -1.62 -7.62 4.51
CA LYS A 104 -0.69 -6.88 3.65
C LYS A 104 -0.34 -5.52 4.24
N ALA A 105 -1.31 -4.81 4.79
CA ALA A 105 -1.07 -3.50 5.42
C ALA A 105 -0.20 -3.61 6.68
N SER A 106 -0.33 -4.72 7.44
CA SER A 106 0.47 -4.99 8.63
C SER A 106 1.84 -5.63 8.35
N GLY A 107 2.19 -5.86 7.09
CA GLY A 107 3.45 -6.49 6.70
C GLY A 107 3.54 -7.99 6.98
N LEU A 108 2.47 -8.66 7.42
CA LEU A 108 2.47 -10.11 7.70
C LEU A 108 2.70 -10.96 6.44
N LEU A 109 2.39 -10.41 5.26
CA LEU A 109 2.60 -11.07 3.97
C LEU A 109 3.89 -10.65 3.26
N ASP A 110 4.65 -9.71 3.83
CA ASP A 110 5.91 -9.29 3.25
C ASP A 110 6.99 -10.32 3.58
N VAL A 111 7.35 -11.13 2.59
CA VAL A 111 8.53 -12.00 2.68
C VAL A 111 9.76 -11.08 2.77
N GLU A 112 10.56 -11.21 3.84
CA GLU A 112 11.83 -10.49 3.99
C GLU A 112 12.78 -10.88 2.86
N LYS A 113 12.70 -10.16 1.75
CA LYS A 113 13.65 -10.27 0.64
C LYS A 113 14.81 -9.35 0.98
N ASN A 114 15.96 -9.95 1.31
CA ASN A 114 17.27 -9.32 1.53
C ASN A 114 17.65 -9.02 2.99
N VAL A 115 17.78 -10.04 3.84
CA VAL A 115 18.52 -9.92 5.12
C VAL A 115 20.03 -10.17 4.92
N ASP A 116 20.42 -11.03 3.96
CA ASP A 116 21.82 -11.48 3.78
C ASP A 116 22.51 -11.04 2.48
N LYS A 117 22.35 -9.78 2.04
CA LYS A 117 23.20 -9.23 0.95
C LYS A 117 24.07 -8.09 1.45
N PRO A 118 25.39 -8.32 1.68
CA PRO A 118 26.30 -7.21 1.97
C PRO A 118 26.30 -6.27 0.77
N SER A 119 25.85 -5.03 0.99
CA SER A 119 25.42 -4.17 -0.10
C SER A 119 26.55 -3.53 -0.91
N ILE A 120 27.75 -3.32 -0.37
CA ILE A 120 28.96 -2.86 -1.10
C ILE A 120 30.18 -3.15 -0.22
N ILE A 121 31.22 -3.80 -0.76
CA ILE A 121 32.60 -3.76 -0.20
C ILE A 121 33.40 -2.77 -1.04
N GLY A 122 33.70 -1.59 -0.48
CA GLY A 122 34.56 -0.62 -1.14
C GLY A 122 36.01 -1.04 -1.05
N ILE A 123 36.60 -1.53 -2.15
CA ILE A 123 38.04 -1.76 -2.22
C ILE A 123 38.70 -0.42 -2.56
N ASN A 124 39.40 0.16 -1.59
CA ASN A 124 40.20 1.36 -1.81
C ASN A 124 41.58 0.93 -2.37
N MET A 125 41.74 0.97 -3.69
CA MET A 125 42.98 0.59 -4.35
C MET A 125 43.98 1.75 -4.26
N LYS A 126 44.98 1.65 -3.37
CA LYS A 126 46.11 2.60 -3.32
C LYS A 126 47.21 2.08 -4.25
N GLY A 127 47.49 2.82 -5.32
CA GLY A 127 48.62 2.53 -6.21
C GLY A 127 49.97 2.75 -5.51
N PRO A 128 51.03 2.03 -5.89
CA PRO A 128 52.36 2.22 -5.34
C PRO A 128 52.89 3.62 -5.67
N GLU A 129 53.65 4.21 -4.76
CA GLU A 129 54.32 5.49 -5.00
C GLU A 129 55.44 5.29 -6.01
N ILE A 130 55.37 6.05 -7.12
CA ILE A 130 56.34 5.97 -8.21
C ILE A 130 57.67 6.52 -7.68
N THR A 131 58.62 5.64 -7.41
CA THR A 131 59.99 6.05 -7.07
C THR A 131 60.78 6.12 -8.37
N THR A 132 60.82 7.29 -9.01
CA THR A 132 61.76 7.52 -10.12
C THR A 132 63.15 7.77 -9.54
N THR A 133 63.92 6.71 -9.33
CA THR A 133 65.38 6.82 -9.23
C THR A 133 65.93 6.81 -10.65
N TYR A 134 66.17 8.00 -11.21
CA TYR A 134 67.04 8.13 -12.36
C TYR A 134 68.48 8.09 -11.84
N GLU A 135 69.12 6.91 -11.92
CA GLU A 135 70.58 6.87 -11.97
C GLU A 135 70.97 7.17 -13.41
N ALA A 136 71.40 8.40 -13.65
CA ALA A 136 72.14 8.74 -14.85
C ALA A 136 73.54 8.13 -14.70
N ASP A 137 73.76 7.00 -15.38
CA ASP A 137 75.10 6.44 -15.56
C ASP A 137 75.78 7.26 -16.66
N ASP A 138 76.62 8.22 -16.24
CA ASP A 138 77.57 8.90 -17.12
C ASP A 138 78.81 7.99 -17.27
N GLY A 139 78.94 7.32 -18.42
CA GLY A 139 80.12 6.51 -18.75
C GLY A 139 80.07 5.81 -20.10
#